data_AF-A0A1E9GMD3-F1
#
_entry.id   AF-A0A1E9GMD3-F1
#
_cell.length_a   1.000
_cell.length_b   1.000
_cell.length_c   1.000
_cell.angle_alpha   90.00
_cell.angle_beta   90.00
_cell.angle_gamma   90.00
#
_symmetry.space_group_name_H-M   'P 1'
#
loop_
_entity.id
_entity.type
_entity.pdbx_description
1 polymer ?
#
loop_
_entity_poly.entity_id
_entity_poly.type
_entity_poly.pdbx_seq_one_letter_code
_entity_poly.pdbx_strand_id
1 'polypeptide(L)'
;MSEELEIQVLAKSERFNEKKEALKAFSEEIPEQSDLPTVPQDDPMLGFIGMEYDVKGKDLNALTDAVQNRMIEQNKHIKKIIQEFNTIYETFQILDDEYIQSISKSLIAAKEANDKAMQGLHEIEEYQTGNKKLLDDVFNQNKDLIDILKKHHKKLEELEQLEEKQSEIQIEIDTLKANLKTLVKIENSFNDLHLQVEEKQNNFKNFLDEINNKSITERDNLKLIVESLETKLEEKQKEIVFLRKGFYTLVVAVVLIVLFLLFKGM
;
A
#
# COMPACT_ATOMS: atom_id res chain seq x y z
N MET A 1 8.54 -14.65 -48.33
CA MET A 1 7.74 -15.83 -48.75
C MET A 1 6.54 -15.45 -49.61
N SER A 2 5.96 -14.23 -49.50
CA SER A 2 4.76 -13.82 -50.25
C SER A 2 4.98 -13.53 -51.75
N GLU A 3 5.93 -12.66 -52.11
CA GLU A 3 6.11 -12.24 -53.51
C GLU A 3 6.51 -13.39 -54.44
N GLU A 4 7.33 -14.32 -53.95
CA GLU A 4 7.82 -15.44 -54.73
C GLU A 4 6.71 -16.43 -55.09
N LEU A 5 5.72 -16.60 -54.20
CA LEU A 5 4.55 -17.45 -54.47
C LEU A 5 3.61 -16.76 -55.48
N GLU A 6 3.39 -15.46 -55.35
CA GLU A 6 2.59 -14.65 -56.29
C GLU A 6 3.19 -14.65 -57.70
N ILE A 7 4.51 -14.45 -57.82
CA ILE A 7 5.22 -14.45 -59.10
C ILE A 7 5.15 -15.83 -59.78
N GLN A 8 5.32 -16.91 -59.01
CA GLN A 8 5.23 -18.27 -59.56
C GLN A 8 3.82 -18.65 -60.00
N VAL A 9 2.79 -18.20 -59.29
CA VAL A 9 1.39 -18.42 -59.67
C VAL A 9 1.05 -17.65 -60.95
N LEU A 10 1.48 -16.39 -61.06
CA LEU A 10 1.25 -15.57 -62.25
C LEU A 10 1.88 -16.19 -63.51
N ALA A 11 3.16 -16.55 -63.44
CA ALA A 11 3.89 -17.11 -64.59
C ALA A 11 3.33 -18.46 -65.08
N LYS A 12 2.78 -19.28 -64.17
CA LYS A 12 2.11 -20.53 -64.55
C LYS A 12 0.73 -20.32 -65.17
N SER A 13 0.00 -19.31 -64.70
CA SER A 13 -1.31 -18.93 -65.24
C SER A 13 -1.21 -18.37 -66.67
N GLU A 14 -0.21 -17.51 -66.94
CA GLU A 14 0.03 -16.98 -68.29
C GLU A 14 0.30 -18.10 -69.30
N ARG A 15 1.23 -19.00 -68.97
CA ARG A 15 1.55 -20.17 -69.81
C ARG A 15 0.35 -21.09 -70.05
N PHE A 16 -0.51 -21.27 -69.05
CA PHE A 16 -1.71 -22.07 -69.19
C PHE A 16 -2.70 -21.42 -70.18
N ASN A 17 -2.92 -20.12 -70.06
CA ASN A 17 -3.79 -19.36 -70.97
C ASN A 17 -3.27 -19.35 -72.41
N GLU A 18 -1.97 -19.18 -72.62
CA GLU A 18 -1.38 -19.27 -73.96
C GLU A 18 -1.66 -20.62 -74.64
N LYS A 19 -1.54 -21.73 -73.91
CA LYS A 19 -1.81 -23.07 -74.45
C LYS A 19 -3.29 -23.32 -74.69
N LYS A 20 -4.16 -22.78 -73.84
CA LYS A 20 -5.61 -22.84 -73.98
C LYS A 20 -6.06 -22.14 -75.27
N GLU A 21 -5.60 -20.92 -75.53
CA GLU A 21 -5.93 -20.17 -76.75
C GLU A 21 -5.37 -20.83 -78.02
N ALA A 22 -4.17 -21.41 -77.95
CA ALA A 22 -3.62 -22.18 -79.08
C ALA A 22 -4.49 -23.40 -79.42
N LEU A 23 -5.10 -24.04 -78.42
CA LEU A 23 -6.00 -25.17 -78.63
C LEU A 23 -7.32 -24.75 -79.27
N LYS A 24 -7.85 -23.59 -78.86
CA LYS A 24 -9.04 -22.96 -79.44
C LYS A 24 -8.86 -22.67 -80.93
N ALA A 25 -7.74 -22.03 -81.28
CA ALA A 25 -7.43 -21.71 -82.67
C ALA A 25 -7.41 -22.96 -83.55
N PHE A 26 -6.87 -24.07 -83.04
CA PHE A 26 -6.88 -25.36 -83.74
C PHE A 26 -8.29 -25.97 -83.83
N SER A 27 -9.14 -25.83 -82.80
CA SER A 27 -10.48 -26.40 -82.81
C SER A 27 -11.45 -25.65 -83.73
N GLU A 28 -11.19 -24.38 -84.04
CA GLU A 28 -11.99 -23.56 -84.96
C GLU A 28 -11.62 -23.75 -86.45
N GLU A 29 -10.45 -24.34 -86.75
CA GLU A 29 -9.91 -24.48 -88.11
C GLU A 29 -10.40 -25.78 -88.80
N ILE A 30 -11.70 -25.84 -89.15
CA ILE A 30 -12.28 -26.98 -89.89
C ILE A 30 -11.97 -26.86 -91.39
N PRO A 31 -11.29 -27.85 -92.02
CA PRO A 31 -11.04 -27.82 -93.45
C PRO A 31 -12.33 -27.89 -94.26
N GLU A 32 -12.43 -27.06 -95.30
CA GLU A 32 -13.51 -27.17 -96.30
C GLU A 32 -13.42 -28.49 -97.07
N GLN A 33 -14.58 -29.01 -97.46
CA GLN A 33 -14.70 -30.28 -98.16
C GLN A 33 -14.62 -30.03 -99.67
N SER A 34 -13.47 -30.30 -100.29
CA SER A 34 -13.31 -30.25 -101.75
C SER A 34 -13.60 -31.63 -102.33
N ASP A 35 -14.60 -31.71 -103.21
CA ASP A 35 -14.83 -32.92 -104.01
C ASP A 35 -13.70 -33.09 -105.04
N LEU A 36 -13.24 -34.32 -105.24
CA LEU A 36 -12.28 -34.62 -106.30
C LEU A 36 -12.98 -34.63 -107.66
N PRO A 37 -12.31 -34.22 -108.75
CA PRO A 37 -12.85 -34.36 -110.10
C PRO A 37 -13.06 -35.85 -110.46
N THR A 38 -14.22 -36.18 -111.04
CA THR A 38 -14.52 -37.50 -111.63
C THR A 38 -14.18 -37.53 -113.12
N VAL A 39 -13.83 -38.71 -113.63
CA VAL A 39 -13.54 -38.93 -115.05
C VAL A 39 -14.82 -39.25 -115.85
N PRO A 40 -14.92 -38.86 -117.15
CA PRO A 40 -16.11 -39.09 -117.99
C PRO A 40 -16.37 -40.59 -118.27
N GLN A 41 -17.65 -40.98 -118.37
CA GLN A 41 -18.07 -42.40 -118.43
C GLN A 41 -18.26 -43.00 -119.84
N ASP A 42 -18.07 -42.23 -120.93
CA ASP A 42 -18.37 -42.69 -122.30
C ASP A 42 -17.12 -42.98 -123.15
N ASP A 43 -17.13 -44.12 -123.87
CA ASP A 43 -16.06 -44.64 -124.73
C ASP A 43 -16.44 -44.53 -126.23
N PRO A 44 -15.67 -43.79 -127.05
CA PRO A 44 -15.76 -43.85 -128.51
C PRO A 44 -14.67 -44.75 -129.11
N MET A 45 -15.00 -46.05 -129.25
CA MET A 45 -14.41 -47.12 -130.10
C MET A 45 -13.04 -46.97 -130.80
N LEU A 46 -12.25 -48.08 -130.72
CA LEU A 46 -11.28 -48.72 -131.66
C LEU A 46 -9.95 -49.03 -130.93
N GLY A 47 -9.25 -50.15 -131.01
CA GLY A 47 -9.29 -51.35 -131.85
C GLY A 47 -7.86 -51.93 -132.03
N PHE A 48 -7.58 -53.10 -131.42
CA PHE A 48 -6.59 -54.14 -131.76
C PHE A 48 -5.05 -54.00 -131.50
N ILE A 49 -4.52 -55.16 -131.07
CA ILE A 49 -3.16 -55.77 -131.12
C ILE A 49 -2.16 -55.50 -129.98
N GLY A 50 -1.81 -56.58 -129.25
CA GLY A 50 -0.64 -56.67 -128.37
C GLY A 50 -1.00 -56.64 -126.88
N MET A 51 -0.62 -57.68 -126.15
CA MET A 51 -1.01 -57.87 -124.74
C MET A 51 -0.46 -56.77 -123.82
N GLU A 52 -1.34 -55.90 -123.37
CA GLU A 52 -1.33 -55.19 -122.09
C GLU A 52 -2.81 -54.96 -121.72
N TYR A 53 -3.17 -55.04 -120.43
CA TYR A 53 -4.56 -54.84 -120.00
C TYR A 53 -4.94 -53.37 -120.22
N ASP A 54 -5.65 -53.07 -121.30
CA ASP A 54 -6.22 -51.74 -121.52
C ASP A 54 -7.22 -51.44 -120.40
N VAL A 55 -6.81 -50.55 -119.49
CA VAL A 55 -7.60 -50.08 -118.35
C VAL A 55 -8.88 -49.46 -118.91
N LYS A 56 -10.02 -50.14 -118.79
CA LYS A 56 -11.29 -49.62 -119.34
C LYS A 56 -11.74 -48.45 -118.48
N GLY A 57 -12.55 -47.53 -119.04
CA GLY A 57 -13.11 -46.41 -118.26
C GLY A 57 -13.77 -46.85 -116.94
N LYS A 58 -14.34 -48.06 -116.89
CA LYS A 58 -14.86 -48.68 -115.67
C LYS A 58 -13.82 -48.92 -114.56
N ASP A 59 -12.58 -49.26 -114.92
CA ASP A 59 -11.49 -49.56 -113.97
C ASP A 59 -10.91 -48.24 -113.43
N LEU A 60 -10.90 -47.19 -114.26
CA LEU A 60 -10.58 -45.82 -113.87
C LEU A 60 -11.66 -45.22 -112.95
N ASN A 61 -12.94 -45.46 -113.24
CA ASN A 61 -14.07 -45.08 -112.40
C ASN A 61 -14.00 -45.79 -111.04
N ALA A 62 -13.75 -47.10 -111.02
CA ALA A 62 -13.61 -47.86 -109.78
C ALA A 62 -12.44 -47.36 -108.90
N LEU A 63 -11.30 -46.99 -109.51
CA LEU A 63 -10.18 -46.37 -108.79
C LEU A 63 -10.54 -44.97 -108.27
N THR A 64 -11.21 -44.16 -109.09
CA THR A 64 -11.66 -42.81 -108.71
C THR A 64 -12.64 -42.84 -107.55
N ASP A 65 -13.63 -43.74 -107.59
CA ASP A 65 -14.60 -43.95 -106.51
C ASP A 65 -13.90 -44.42 -105.22
N ALA A 66 -12.92 -45.32 -105.33
CA ALA A 66 -12.15 -45.79 -104.17
C ALA A 66 -11.33 -44.64 -103.53
N VAL A 67 -10.70 -43.78 -104.35
CA VAL A 67 -9.93 -42.62 -103.88
C VAL A 67 -10.86 -41.57 -103.26
N GLN A 68 -11.99 -41.26 -103.89
CA GLN A 68 -12.99 -40.33 -103.37
C GLN A 68 -13.57 -40.81 -102.05
N ASN A 69 -13.99 -42.07 -101.97
CA ASN A 69 -14.51 -42.66 -100.74
C ASN A 69 -13.46 -42.60 -99.61
N ARG A 70 -12.18 -42.85 -99.93
CA ARG A 70 -11.08 -42.74 -98.97
C ARG A 70 -10.84 -41.30 -98.50
N MET A 71 -10.93 -40.30 -99.37
CA MET A 71 -10.81 -38.89 -98.99
C MET A 71 -12.01 -38.38 -98.17
N ILE A 72 -13.23 -38.83 -98.49
CA ILE A 72 -14.43 -38.57 -97.70
C ILE A 72 -14.29 -39.17 -96.30
N GLU A 73 -13.80 -40.42 -96.21
CA GLU A 73 -13.52 -41.10 -94.94
C GLU A 73 -12.45 -40.34 -94.13
N GLN A 74 -11.36 -39.89 -94.77
CA GLN A 74 -10.34 -39.06 -94.12
C GLN A 74 -10.89 -37.72 -93.61
N ASN A 75 -11.72 -37.03 -94.39
CA ASN A 75 -12.33 -35.78 -93.97
C ASN A 75 -13.26 -35.99 -92.75
N LYS A 76 -14.05 -37.08 -92.73
CA LYS A 76 -14.82 -37.47 -91.53
C LYS A 76 -13.92 -37.67 -90.31
N HIS A 77 -12.77 -38.32 -90.46
CA HIS A 77 -11.80 -38.48 -89.38
C HIS A 77 -11.21 -37.15 -88.91
N ILE A 78 -10.85 -36.24 -89.83
CA ILE A 78 -10.32 -34.92 -89.49
C ILE A 78 -11.36 -34.09 -88.73
N LYS A 79 -12.62 -34.07 -89.19
CA LYS A 79 -13.72 -33.41 -88.47
C LYS A 79 -13.89 -33.97 -87.05
N LYS A 80 -13.82 -35.30 -86.90
CA LYS A 80 -13.89 -35.92 -85.57
C LYS A 80 -12.70 -35.49 -84.70
N ILE A 81 -11.47 -35.48 -85.22
CA ILE A 81 -10.30 -35.02 -84.47
C ILE A 81 -10.51 -33.59 -83.97
N ILE A 82 -10.96 -32.68 -84.84
CA ILE A 82 -11.20 -31.28 -84.47
C ILE A 82 -12.27 -31.15 -83.38
N GLN A 83 -13.35 -31.93 -83.47
CA GLN A 83 -14.38 -31.98 -82.43
C GLN A 83 -13.83 -32.47 -81.07
N GLU A 84 -12.98 -33.50 -81.06
CA GLU A 84 -12.33 -33.97 -79.83
C GLU A 84 -11.41 -32.87 -79.24
N PHE A 85 -10.69 -32.12 -80.09
CA PHE A 85 -9.90 -30.96 -79.64
C PHE A 85 -10.75 -29.83 -79.08
N ASN A 86 -11.94 -29.56 -79.65
CA ASN A 86 -12.88 -28.61 -79.08
C ASN A 86 -13.33 -29.04 -77.67
N THR A 87 -13.64 -30.32 -77.47
CA THR A 87 -13.97 -30.88 -76.15
C THR A 87 -12.82 -30.70 -75.15
N ILE A 88 -11.56 -30.90 -75.58
CA ILE A 88 -10.38 -30.67 -74.73
C ILE A 88 -10.26 -29.17 -74.37
N TYR A 89 -10.50 -28.26 -75.32
CA TYR A 89 -10.49 -26.82 -75.07
C TYR A 89 -11.55 -26.43 -74.04
N GLU A 90 -12.80 -26.86 -74.23
CA GLU A 90 -13.90 -26.60 -73.30
C GLU A 90 -13.58 -27.11 -71.89
N THR A 91 -12.94 -28.28 -71.78
CA THR A 91 -12.50 -28.84 -70.50
C THR A 91 -11.49 -27.93 -69.80
N PHE A 92 -10.50 -27.42 -70.53
CA PHE A 92 -9.51 -26.49 -69.96
C PHE A 92 -10.10 -25.12 -69.63
N GLN A 93 -11.10 -24.66 -70.37
CA GLN A 93 -11.82 -23.43 -70.05
C GLN A 93 -12.57 -23.55 -68.72
N ILE A 94 -13.31 -24.64 -68.52
CA ILE A 94 -14.01 -24.92 -67.25
C ILE A 94 -13.00 -25.03 -66.09
N LEU A 95 -11.88 -25.72 -66.30
CA LEU A 95 -10.82 -25.84 -65.30
C LEU A 95 -10.29 -24.48 -64.86
N ASP A 96 -10.07 -23.56 -65.80
CA ASP A 96 -9.58 -22.21 -65.53
C ASP A 96 -10.61 -21.38 -64.77
N ASP A 97 -11.81 -21.26 -65.34
CA ASP A 97 -12.86 -20.35 -64.88
C ASP A 97 -13.43 -20.76 -63.53
N GLU A 98 -13.63 -22.06 -63.30
CA GLU A 98 -14.28 -22.55 -62.08
C GLU A 98 -13.27 -23.00 -61.04
N TYR A 99 -12.29 -23.82 -61.42
CA TYR A 99 -11.42 -24.49 -60.47
C TYR A 99 -10.19 -23.65 -60.09
N ILE A 100 -9.42 -23.18 -61.07
CA ILE A 100 -8.19 -22.43 -60.78
C ILE A 100 -8.50 -21.07 -60.15
N GLN A 101 -9.50 -20.35 -60.68
CA GLN A 101 -9.93 -19.08 -60.10
C GLN A 101 -10.50 -19.23 -58.68
N SER A 102 -11.25 -20.29 -58.37
CA SER A 102 -11.78 -20.51 -57.01
C SER A 102 -10.68 -20.85 -56.00
N ILE A 103 -9.68 -21.64 -56.41
CA ILE A 103 -8.48 -21.92 -55.59
C ILE A 103 -7.73 -20.61 -55.32
N SER A 104 -7.52 -19.77 -56.34
CA SER A 104 -6.83 -18.49 -56.20
C SER A 104 -7.56 -17.57 -55.20
N LYS A 105 -8.88 -17.39 -55.36
CA LYS A 105 -9.71 -16.60 -54.43
C LYS A 105 -9.63 -17.12 -53.00
N SER A 106 -9.69 -18.45 -52.82
CA SER A 106 -9.59 -19.09 -51.50
C SER A 106 -8.22 -18.86 -50.85
N LEU A 107 -7.14 -18.91 -51.64
CA LEU A 107 -5.79 -18.68 -51.14
C LEU A 107 -5.59 -17.22 -50.70
N ILE A 108 -6.12 -16.26 -51.46
CA ILE A 108 -6.11 -14.82 -51.10
C ILE A 108 -6.89 -14.60 -49.80
N ALA A 109 -8.10 -15.15 -49.71
CA ALA A 109 -8.91 -15.04 -48.48
C ALA A 109 -8.22 -15.68 -47.27
N ALA A 110 -7.56 -16.83 -47.45
CA ALA A 110 -6.79 -17.48 -46.41
C ALA A 110 -5.56 -16.65 -45.98
N LYS A 111 -4.89 -15.98 -46.93
CA LYS A 111 -3.79 -15.04 -46.65
C LYS A 111 -4.28 -13.84 -45.85
N GLU A 112 -5.36 -13.19 -46.28
CA GLU A 112 -5.94 -12.06 -45.53
C GLU A 112 -6.37 -12.45 -44.12
N ALA A 113 -6.94 -13.65 -43.96
CA ALA A 113 -7.30 -14.19 -42.64
C ALA A 113 -6.05 -14.44 -41.78
N ASN A 114 -4.97 -14.96 -42.37
CA ASN A 114 -3.69 -15.17 -41.69
C ASN A 114 -3.06 -13.84 -41.27
N ASP A 115 -3.00 -12.85 -42.15
CA ASP A 115 -2.45 -11.53 -41.86
C ASP A 115 -3.21 -10.85 -40.70
N LYS A 116 -4.54 -10.92 -40.70
CA LYS A 116 -5.38 -10.45 -39.58
C LYS A 116 -5.12 -11.22 -38.29
N ALA A 117 -4.94 -12.54 -38.36
CA ALA A 117 -4.60 -13.34 -37.19
C ALA A 117 -3.22 -12.99 -36.63
N MET A 118 -2.23 -12.76 -37.48
CA MET A 118 -0.88 -12.33 -37.09
C MET A 118 -0.89 -10.94 -36.45
N GLN A 119 -1.65 -10.00 -37.01
CA GLN A 119 -1.86 -8.69 -36.38
C GLN A 119 -2.48 -8.84 -34.99
N GLY A 120 -3.54 -9.66 -34.87
CA GLY A 120 -4.18 -9.93 -33.59
C GLY A 120 -3.23 -10.57 -32.57
N LEU A 121 -2.33 -11.46 -33.00
CA LEU A 121 -1.30 -12.03 -32.13
C LEU A 121 -0.33 -10.97 -31.62
N HIS A 122 0.12 -10.05 -32.48
CA HIS A 122 1.00 -8.95 -32.08
C HIS A 122 0.32 -8.01 -31.07
N GLU A 123 -0.95 -7.64 -31.30
CA GLU A 123 -1.73 -6.83 -30.36
C GLU A 123 -1.88 -7.55 -29.00
N ILE A 124 -2.13 -8.87 -29.01
CA ILE A 124 -2.19 -9.68 -27.78
C ILE A 124 -0.84 -9.68 -27.04
N GLU A 125 0.29 -9.80 -27.73
CA GLU A 125 1.62 -9.73 -27.11
C GLU A 125 1.89 -8.37 -26.45
N GLU A 126 1.48 -7.27 -27.11
CA GLU A 126 1.55 -5.92 -26.53
C GLU A 126 0.67 -5.79 -25.29
N TYR A 127 -0.58 -6.27 -25.34
CA TYR A 127 -1.48 -6.29 -24.19
C TYR A 127 -0.93 -7.13 -23.03
N GLN A 128 -0.36 -8.30 -23.31
CA GLN A 128 0.27 -9.14 -22.28
C GLN A 128 1.47 -8.43 -21.63
N THR A 129 2.29 -7.75 -22.44
CA THR A 129 3.43 -6.98 -21.93
C THR A 129 2.98 -5.81 -21.05
N GLY A 130 1.96 -5.07 -21.50
CA GLY A 130 1.36 -3.98 -20.71
C GLY A 130 0.75 -4.47 -19.40
N ASN A 131 0.00 -5.58 -19.44
CA ASN A 131 -0.60 -6.19 -18.25
C ASN A 131 0.44 -6.68 -17.25
N LYS A 132 1.56 -7.26 -17.72
CA LYS A 132 2.67 -7.66 -16.85
C LYS A 132 3.27 -6.47 -16.12
N LYS A 133 3.49 -5.35 -16.83
CA LYS A 133 4.01 -4.12 -16.24
C LYS A 133 3.04 -3.55 -15.19
N LEU A 134 1.74 -3.50 -15.50
CA LEU A 134 0.71 -3.06 -14.56
C LEU A 134 0.70 -3.93 -13.29
N LEU A 135 0.83 -5.25 -13.45
CA LEU A 135 0.88 -6.18 -12.33
C LEU A 135 2.11 -5.94 -11.45
N ASP A 136 3.28 -5.73 -12.06
CA ASP A 136 4.52 -5.42 -11.34
C ASP A 136 4.41 -4.08 -10.58
N ASP A 137 3.81 -3.06 -11.19
CA ASP A 137 3.56 -1.76 -10.55
C ASP A 137 2.62 -1.90 -9.34
N VAL A 138 1.52 -2.65 -9.48
CA VAL A 138 0.59 -2.94 -8.37
C VAL A 138 1.29 -3.73 -7.26
N PHE A 139 2.12 -4.71 -7.61
CA PHE A 139 2.86 -5.50 -6.62
C PHE A 139 3.84 -4.63 -5.81
N ASN A 140 4.57 -3.73 -6.49
CA ASN A 140 5.47 -2.79 -5.84
C ASN A 140 4.73 -1.81 -4.93
N GLN A 141 3.61 -1.24 -5.39
CA GLN A 141 2.77 -0.36 -4.58
C GLN A 141 2.25 -1.06 -3.34
N ASN A 142 1.78 -2.30 -3.46
CA ASN A 142 1.30 -3.08 -2.33
C ASN A 142 2.43 -3.39 -1.33
N LYS A 143 3.65 -3.65 -1.81
CA LYS A 143 4.82 -3.84 -0.95
C LYS A 143 5.13 -2.57 -0.14
N ASP A 144 5.15 -1.41 -0.78
CA ASP A 144 5.38 -0.13 -0.10
C ASP A 144 4.30 0.14 0.96
N LEU A 145 3.04 -0.15 0.63
CA LEU A 145 1.90 0.00 1.52
C LEU A 145 2.03 -0.91 2.75
N ILE A 146 2.44 -2.18 2.56
CA ILE A 146 2.74 -3.11 3.65
C ILE A 146 3.86 -2.59 4.55
N ASP A 147 4.93 -2.02 3.99
CA ASP A 147 6.04 -1.48 4.77
C ASP A 147 5.63 -0.25 5.58
N ILE A 148 4.76 0.60 5.03
CA ILE A 148 4.14 1.72 5.75
C ILE A 148 3.26 1.19 6.89
N LEU A 149 2.40 0.20 6.64
CA LEU A 149 1.53 -0.40 7.66
C LEU A 149 2.32 -1.04 8.80
N LYS A 150 3.43 -1.73 8.51
CA LYS A 150 4.33 -2.27 9.54
C LYS A 150 4.92 -1.17 10.43
N LYS A 151 5.33 -0.04 9.86
CA LYS A 151 5.83 1.11 10.62
C LYS A 151 4.73 1.71 11.51
N HIS A 152 3.49 1.81 11.00
CA HIS A 152 2.37 2.28 11.80
C HIS A 152 2.00 1.30 12.92
N HIS A 153 2.02 0.00 12.65
CA HIS A 153 1.77 -1.03 13.66
C HIS A 153 2.76 -0.93 14.83
N LYS A 154 4.05 -0.79 14.54
CA LYS A 154 5.06 -0.59 15.60
C LYS A 154 4.80 0.67 16.44
N LYS A 155 4.38 1.78 15.80
CA LYS A 155 4.01 3.00 16.53
C LYS A 155 2.78 2.81 17.42
N LEU A 156 1.83 1.96 17.01
CA LEU A 156 0.67 1.63 17.83
C LEU A 156 1.07 0.82 19.06
N GLU A 157 1.97 -0.15 18.93
CA GLU A 157 2.52 -0.88 20.08
C GLU A 157 3.24 0.06 21.06
N GLU A 158 4.02 1.04 20.55
CA GLU A 158 4.67 2.05 21.39
C GLU A 158 3.65 2.94 22.13
N LEU A 159 2.49 3.22 21.53
CA LEU A 159 1.41 3.98 22.18
C LEU A 159 0.71 3.17 23.27
N GLU A 160 0.47 1.88 23.05
CA GLU A 160 -0.13 0.99 24.05
C GLU A 160 0.74 0.92 25.31
N GLN A 161 2.06 0.80 25.15
CA GLN A 161 3.01 0.86 26.28
C GLN A 161 2.99 2.21 27.02
N LEU A 162 2.70 3.30 26.32
CA LEU A 162 2.59 4.62 26.94
C LEU A 162 1.31 4.75 27.76
N GLU A 163 0.21 4.16 27.31
CA GLU A 163 -1.07 4.11 28.02
C GLU A 163 -0.96 3.31 29.34
N GLU A 164 -0.23 2.20 29.33
CA GLU A 164 0.08 1.45 30.56
C GLU A 164 0.86 2.31 31.56
N LYS A 165 1.94 2.96 31.13
CA LYS A 165 2.72 3.87 31.99
C LYS A 165 1.89 5.04 32.50
N GLN A 166 0.98 5.58 31.69
CA GLN A 166 0.08 6.64 32.12
C GLN A 166 -0.84 6.16 33.25
N SER A 167 -1.32 4.92 33.16
CA SER A 167 -2.15 4.31 34.20
C SER A 167 -1.38 4.13 35.51
N GLU A 168 -0.12 3.69 35.44
CA GLU A 168 0.78 3.59 36.61
C GLU A 168 1.00 4.97 37.27
N ILE A 169 1.31 6.00 36.47
CA ILE A 169 1.48 7.38 36.95
C ILE A 169 0.20 7.88 37.65
N GLN A 170 -0.98 7.56 37.12
CA GLN A 170 -2.24 7.97 37.73
C GLN A 170 -2.44 7.35 39.12
N ILE A 171 -2.07 6.08 39.30
CA ILE A 171 -2.09 5.40 40.61
C ILE A 171 -1.13 6.07 41.60
N GLU A 172 0.07 6.44 41.15
CA GLU A 172 1.04 7.16 41.98
C GLU A 172 0.52 8.54 42.40
N ILE A 173 -0.10 9.29 41.47
CA ILE A 173 -0.73 10.59 41.75
C ILE A 173 -1.82 10.46 42.81
N ASP A 174 -2.69 9.46 42.69
CA ASP A 174 -3.78 9.24 43.65
C ASP A 174 -3.23 8.89 45.04
N THR A 175 -2.15 8.10 45.08
CA THR A 175 -1.44 7.78 46.33
C THR A 175 -0.82 9.02 46.96
N LEU A 176 -0.12 9.84 46.19
CA LEU A 176 0.47 11.10 46.65
C LEU A 176 -0.61 12.07 47.17
N LYS A 177 -1.77 12.13 46.50
CA LYS A 177 -2.91 12.94 46.94
C LYS A 177 -3.47 12.47 48.28
N ALA A 178 -3.55 11.16 48.50
CA ALA A 178 -3.94 10.59 49.79
C ALA A 178 -2.93 10.95 50.91
N ASN A 179 -1.63 10.83 50.62
CA ASN A 179 -0.56 11.19 51.55
C ASN A 179 -0.54 12.70 51.86
N LEU A 180 -0.82 13.56 50.90
CA LEU A 180 -0.92 14.99 51.14
C LEU A 180 -2.06 15.31 52.11
N LYS A 181 -3.20 14.63 51.96
CA LYS A 181 -4.36 14.79 52.87
C LYS A 181 -4.04 14.37 54.30
N THR A 182 -3.19 13.35 54.51
CA THR A 182 -2.76 12.96 55.86
C THR A 182 -1.78 13.99 56.44
N LEU A 183 -0.87 14.53 55.63
CA LEU A 183 0.06 15.59 56.06
C LEU A 183 -0.68 16.85 56.54
N VAL A 184 -1.71 17.30 55.80
CA VAL A 184 -2.55 18.44 56.22
C VAL A 184 -3.22 18.19 57.57
N LYS A 185 -3.64 16.96 57.87
CA LYS A 185 -4.21 16.63 59.19
C LYS A 185 -3.17 16.71 60.31
N ILE A 186 -1.94 16.29 60.02
CA ILE A 186 -0.82 16.39 60.97
C ILE A 186 -0.51 17.87 61.23
N GLU A 187 -0.43 18.70 60.19
CA GLU A 187 -0.18 20.14 60.31
C GLU A 187 -1.22 20.82 61.21
N ASN A 188 -2.50 20.53 61.01
CA ASN A 188 -3.56 21.06 61.86
C ASN A 188 -3.42 20.60 63.32
N SER A 189 -3.06 19.32 63.54
CA SER A 189 -2.84 18.79 64.89
C SER A 189 -1.62 19.43 65.56
N PHE A 190 -0.57 19.74 64.78
CA PHE A 190 0.61 20.44 65.26
C PHE A 190 0.29 21.88 65.66
N ASN A 191 -0.52 22.59 64.86
CA ASN A 191 -0.98 23.94 65.19
C ASN A 191 -1.84 23.97 66.47
N ASP A 192 -2.73 23.00 66.66
CA ASP A 192 -3.50 22.87 67.90
C ASP A 192 -2.58 22.63 69.11
N LEU A 193 -1.61 21.72 68.98
CA LEU A 193 -0.62 21.48 70.02
C LEU A 193 0.20 22.74 70.35
N HIS A 194 0.57 23.52 69.33
CA HIS A 194 1.30 24.78 69.50
C HIS A 194 0.50 25.77 70.36
N LEU A 195 -0.80 25.93 70.07
CA LEU A 195 -1.71 26.77 70.87
C LEU A 195 -1.83 26.28 72.32
N GLN A 196 -1.97 24.98 72.53
CA GLN A 196 -2.03 24.40 73.87
C GLN A 196 -0.75 24.64 74.68
N VAL A 197 0.42 24.56 74.03
CA VAL A 197 1.72 24.85 74.66
C VAL A 197 1.81 26.33 75.04
N GLU A 198 1.43 27.23 74.13
CA GLU A 198 1.43 28.68 74.39
C GLU A 198 0.51 29.05 75.56
N GLU A 199 -0.70 28.48 75.61
CA GLU A 199 -1.63 28.68 76.73
C GLU A 199 -1.03 28.20 78.05
N LYS A 200 -0.44 27.00 78.09
CA LYS A 200 0.20 26.46 79.29
C LYS A 200 1.40 27.31 79.73
N GLN A 201 2.20 27.80 78.79
CA GLN A 201 3.32 28.70 79.08
C GLN A 201 2.83 30.02 79.71
N ASN A 202 1.77 30.60 79.16
CA ASN A 202 1.16 31.82 79.70
C ASN A 202 0.57 31.60 81.11
N ASN A 203 -0.14 30.49 81.31
CA ASN A 203 -0.67 30.11 82.63
C ASN A 203 0.44 29.91 83.66
N PHE A 204 1.53 29.24 83.27
CA PHE A 204 2.69 29.05 84.15
C PHE A 204 3.39 30.36 84.48
N LYS A 205 3.53 31.27 83.51
CA LYS A 205 4.07 32.61 83.73
C LYS A 205 3.23 33.41 84.73
N ASN A 206 1.91 33.42 84.55
CA ASN A 206 0.98 34.08 85.46
C ASN A 206 1.11 33.54 86.89
N PHE A 207 1.23 32.21 87.04
CA PHE A 207 1.44 31.58 88.35
C PHE A 207 2.77 31.99 88.99
N LEU A 208 3.86 32.07 88.22
CA LEU A 208 5.16 32.56 88.71
C LEU A 208 5.08 34.04 89.13
N ASP A 209 4.41 34.87 88.34
CA ASP A 209 4.20 36.29 88.66
C ASP A 209 3.38 36.44 89.96
N GLU A 210 2.35 35.61 90.17
CA GLU A 210 1.57 35.56 91.42
C GLU A 210 2.42 35.15 92.62
N ILE A 211 3.23 34.08 92.50
CA ILE A 211 4.16 33.65 93.56
C ILE A 211 5.15 34.76 93.87
N ASN A 212 5.72 35.41 92.86
CA ASN A 212 6.70 36.46 93.04
C ASN A 212 6.09 37.67 93.77
N ASN A 213 4.89 38.10 93.37
CA ASN A 213 4.16 39.18 94.04
C ASN A 213 3.84 38.84 95.50
N LYS A 214 3.40 37.60 95.76
CA LYS A 214 3.14 37.13 97.14
C LYS A 214 4.43 37.12 97.97
N SER A 215 5.54 36.62 97.41
CA SER A 215 6.84 36.60 98.09
C SER A 215 7.34 38.00 98.43
N ILE A 216 7.20 38.97 97.51
CA ILE A 216 7.52 40.39 97.76
C ILE A 216 6.66 40.93 98.91
N THR A 217 5.35 40.68 98.86
CA THR A 217 4.41 41.13 99.90
C THR A 217 4.75 40.53 101.28
N GLU A 218 5.04 39.23 101.34
CA GLU A 218 5.45 38.55 102.58
C GLU A 218 6.78 39.10 103.09
N ARG A 219 7.76 39.35 102.22
CA ARG A 219 9.04 39.96 102.56
C ARG A 219 8.85 41.35 103.16
N ASP A 220 8.01 42.17 102.55
CA ASP A 220 7.76 43.55 103.01
C ASP A 220 6.98 43.55 104.34
N ASN A 221 6.02 42.65 104.52
CA ASN A 221 5.35 42.44 105.81
C ASN A 221 6.32 41.99 106.91
N LEU A 222 7.22 41.04 106.61
CA LEU A 222 8.27 40.60 107.55
C LEU A 222 9.20 41.75 107.90
N LYS A 223 9.58 42.59 106.94
CA LYS A 223 10.40 43.79 107.16
C LYS A 223 9.73 44.74 108.16
N LEU A 224 8.43 45.03 108.00
CA LEU A 224 7.67 45.86 108.93
C LEU A 224 7.62 45.27 110.34
N ILE A 225 7.46 43.95 110.47
CA ILE A 225 7.47 43.25 111.76
C ILE A 225 8.86 43.39 112.41
N VAL A 226 9.93 43.19 111.65
CA VAL A 226 11.31 43.34 112.14
C VAL A 226 11.57 44.78 112.60
N GLU A 227 11.22 45.78 111.79
CA GLU A 227 11.35 47.20 112.14
C GLU A 227 10.56 47.54 113.43
N SER A 228 9.34 47.01 113.58
CA SER A 228 8.54 47.19 114.80
C SER A 228 9.19 46.55 116.04
N LEU A 229 9.77 45.35 115.89
CA LEU A 229 10.48 44.67 116.97
C LEU A 229 11.76 45.40 117.35
N GLU A 230 12.54 45.90 116.38
CA GLU A 230 13.71 46.74 116.61
C GLU A 230 13.34 48.01 117.39
N THR A 231 12.26 48.69 117.00
CA THR A 231 11.79 49.90 117.70
C THR A 231 11.40 49.59 119.15
N LYS A 232 10.65 48.51 119.38
CA LYS A 232 10.29 48.05 120.74
C LYS A 232 11.51 47.67 121.56
N LEU A 233 12.51 47.04 120.94
CA LEU A 233 13.77 46.68 121.59
C LEU A 233 14.53 47.95 122.02
N GLU A 234 14.62 48.96 121.16
CA GLU A 234 15.22 50.25 121.50
C GLU A 234 14.49 50.97 122.65
N GLU A 235 13.15 50.97 122.64
CA GLU A 235 12.35 51.50 123.75
C GLU A 235 12.66 50.78 125.07
N LYS A 236 12.69 49.44 125.06
CA LYS A 236 13.01 48.64 126.24
C LYS A 236 14.45 48.87 126.72
N GLN A 237 15.40 49.04 125.80
CA GLN A 237 16.76 49.41 126.17
C GLN A 237 16.82 50.80 126.83
N LYS A 238 16.08 51.79 126.32
CA LYS A 238 15.98 53.12 126.95
C LYS A 238 15.36 53.04 128.35
N GLU A 239 14.29 52.25 128.53
CA GLU A 239 13.71 51.98 129.86
C GLU A 239 14.73 51.36 130.82
N ILE A 240 15.49 50.35 130.39
CA ILE A 240 16.52 49.70 131.20
C ILE A 240 17.63 50.70 131.58
N VAL A 241 18.09 51.54 130.64
CA VAL A 241 19.11 52.57 130.91
C VAL A 241 18.57 53.60 131.91
N PHE A 242 17.32 54.02 131.77
CA PHE A 242 16.66 54.93 132.71
C PHE A 242 16.57 54.33 134.12
N LEU A 243 16.10 53.08 134.23
CA LEU A 243 16.05 52.35 135.50
C LEU A 243 17.43 52.20 136.12
N ARG A 244 18.45 51.87 135.33
CA ARG A 244 19.84 51.74 135.81
C ARG A 244 20.38 53.07 136.34
N LYS A 245 20.11 54.19 135.65
CA LYS A 245 20.44 55.55 136.15
C LYS A 245 19.68 55.88 137.44
N GLY A 246 18.39 55.55 137.51
CA GLY A 246 17.58 55.70 138.72
C GLY A 246 18.16 54.94 139.91
N PHE A 247 18.50 53.66 139.72
CA PHE A 247 19.19 52.84 140.73
C PHE A 247 20.54 53.42 141.14
N TYR A 248 21.35 53.88 140.18
CA TYR A 248 22.65 54.51 140.48
C TYR A 248 22.47 55.77 141.35
N THR A 249 21.47 56.59 141.04
CA THR A 249 21.14 57.80 141.80
C THR A 249 20.69 57.46 143.23
N LEU A 250 19.88 56.42 143.37
CA LEU A 250 19.43 55.88 144.66
C LEU A 250 20.61 55.35 145.48
N VAL A 251 21.50 54.56 144.88
CA VAL A 251 22.70 54.04 145.56
C VAL A 251 23.61 55.18 146.00
N VAL A 252 23.85 56.19 145.15
CA VAL A 252 24.63 57.38 145.52
C VAL A 252 23.96 58.15 146.68
N ALA A 253 22.64 58.34 146.64
CA ALA A 253 21.90 58.99 147.72
C ALA A 253 22.01 58.22 149.04
N VAL A 254 21.90 56.89 149.02
CA VAL A 254 22.08 56.03 150.19
C VAL A 254 23.51 56.12 150.72
N VAL A 255 24.53 56.08 149.86
CA VAL A 255 25.94 56.25 150.26
C VAL A 255 26.19 57.62 150.88
N LEU A 256 25.61 58.70 150.32
CA LEU A 256 25.69 60.05 150.89
C LEU A 256 25.01 60.13 152.26
N ILE A 257 23.85 59.49 152.44
CA ILE A 257 23.16 59.40 153.73
C ILE A 257 24.01 58.64 154.75
N VAL A 258 24.63 57.53 154.36
CA VAL A 258 25.51 56.73 155.23
C VAL A 258 26.79 57.50 155.57
N LEU A 259 27.40 58.22 154.62
CA LEU A 259 28.53 59.12 154.88
C LEU A 259 28.13 60.26 155.82
N PHE A 260 26.95 60.87 155.62
CA PHE A 260 26.42 61.90 156.51
C PHE A 260 26.20 61.37 157.93
N LEU A 261 25.76 60.12 158.07
CA LEU A 261 25.62 59.44 159.36
C LEU A 261 26.97 59.08 160.00
N LEU A 262 27.97 58.68 159.20
CA LEU A 262 29.31 58.35 159.67
C LEU A 262 30.12 59.60 160.10
N PHE A 263 29.95 60.74 159.42
CA PHE A 263 30.65 61.99 159.77
C PHE A 263 29.99 62.80 160.89
N LYS A 264 28.75 62.48 161.28
CA LYS A 264 28.12 63.06 162.48
C LYS A 264 28.56 62.38 163.79
N GLY A 265 29.33 61.31 163.67
CA GLY A 265 30.08 60.68 164.76
C GLY A 265 31.54 61.17 164.81
N MET A 266 31.76 62.49 164.86
CA MET A 266 33.00 63.16 165.30
C MET A 266 32.66 64.58 165.77
#